data_AF-A0A6J1N8W2-F1
#
_entry.id   AF-A0A6J1N8W2-F1
#
_cell.length_a   1.000
_cell.length_b   1.000
_cell.length_c   1.000
_cell.angle_alpha   90.00
_cell.angle_beta   90.00
_cell.angle_gamma   90.00
#
_symmetry.space_group_name_H-M   'P 1'
#
loop_
_entity.id
_entity.type
_entity.pdbx_description
1 polymer ?
#
loop_
_entity_poly.entity_id
_entity_poly.type
_entity_poly.pdbx_seq_one_letter_code
_entity_poly.pdbx_strand_id
1 'polypeptide(L)'
;MVVQCLVVLFVCAMFNAIDRTTSTTTNPPPTTVTAQQPLGLNDFLSCDFNNDFCGWKNDPQATDEWHRDESGVLYAYLVVENTVLRLLSPIYDRILAETGCFSSSFIIQTGLGYTIRIYQKPVTELLQNNNIGKKEYILFEAKATTGHYDVHINPVTALMKFDDDFQIIIEVTCNKFFVIPRIDKVAILQGSNCTAVDMTATTPSTGTFEAYYILTVTTTTLPPTTTRRKSVKDPLYSCDSGHDFCKWSNDPDSTEMWYPYDDGMSTAVYAHLSVADESARIISPHYAAANQKRGCLFLSYKLKYTGSNATIRVYQKPNHLPLNELLNLSDEAKKDYIIFEVRANPGDLPFYSVLLTLKQLQDDGFQIIIEGVPGVSFATLTIHNADLLQGSECTDAEYSTSLPSPDDVNEYYVYTTTTTRPTTIPPPTIRQQPLGINDYEIVIYVIITVLLIVTVLILFSILVAVTRRLDVPDSLNTLWMNIVGTYSRRNTEQDVKPLEVEYSTKNSHKAVIQ
;
A
#
# COMPACT_ATOMS: atom_id res chain seq x y z
N MET A 1 47.37 -18.46 18.27
CA MET A 1 47.94 -18.92 16.97
C MET A 1 47.29 -20.20 16.44
N VAL A 2 47.03 -21.24 17.24
CA VAL A 2 46.44 -22.50 16.73
C VAL A 2 44.98 -22.35 16.23
N VAL A 3 44.19 -21.46 16.84
CA VAL A 3 42.78 -21.21 16.45
C VAL A 3 42.66 -20.45 15.12
N GLN A 4 43.65 -19.63 14.78
CA GLN A 4 43.64 -18.81 13.56
C GLN A 4 43.96 -19.64 12.30
N CYS A 5 44.77 -20.71 12.42
CA CYS A 5 45.02 -21.64 11.32
C CYS A 5 43.81 -22.53 10.99
N LEU A 6 42.97 -22.85 11.98
CA LEU A 6 41.82 -23.74 11.79
C LEU A 6 40.66 -23.05 11.06
N VAL A 7 40.48 -21.74 11.26
CA VAL A 7 39.44 -20.96 10.56
C VAL A 7 39.79 -20.75 9.08
N VAL A 8 41.06 -20.57 8.74
CA VAL A 8 41.51 -20.40 7.34
C VAL A 8 41.38 -21.71 6.55
N LEU A 9 41.63 -22.87 7.19
CA LEU A 9 41.46 -24.18 6.55
C LEU A 9 39.99 -24.54 6.27
N PHE A 10 39.05 -24.05 7.09
CA PHE A 10 37.62 -24.33 6.90
C PHE A 10 37.00 -23.48 5.76
N VAL A 11 37.47 -22.24 5.58
CA VAL A 11 36.99 -21.36 4.50
C VAL A 11 37.51 -21.79 3.12
N CYS A 12 38.73 -22.33 3.04
CA CYS A 12 39.28 -22.86 1.78
C CYS A 12 38.60 -24.17 1.32
N ALA A 13 38.02 -24.95 2.23
CA ALA A 13 37.36 -26.21 1.87
C ALA A 13 35.96 -26.01 1.27
N MET A 14 35.25 -24.93 1.64
CA MET A 14 33.90 -24.64 1.09
C MET A 14 33.90 -24.08 -0.33
N PHE A 15 35.01 -23.48 -0.80
CA PHE A 15 35.06 -22.85 -2.12
C PHE A 15 35.33 -23.82 -3.29
N ASN A 16 35.67 -25.09 -3.03
CA ASN A 16 36.04 -26.07 -4.06
C ASN A 16 34.92 -27.05 -4.46
N ALA A 17 33.67 -26.81 -4.08
CA ALA A 17 32.55 -27.71 -4.38
C ALA A 17 31.38 -26.98 -5.07
N ILE A 18 31.66 -26.25 -6.15
CA ILE A 18 30.63 -25.79 -7.10
C ILE A 18 31.18 -26.01 -8.52
N ASP A 19 31.14 -27.27 -8.97
CA ASP A 19 31.41 -27.61 -10.37
C ASP A 19 30.07 -27.84 -11.07
N ARG A 20 29.72 -26.92 -11.97
CA ARG A 20 28.39 -26.74 -12.55
C ARG A 20 28.32 -27.51 -13.87
N THR A 21 27.68 -28.68 -13.86
CA THR A 21 27.33 -29.42 -15.07
C THR A 21 26.24 -28.67 -15.84
N THR A 22 26.60 -28.09 -16.97
CA THR A 22 25.68 -27.49 -17.94
C THR A 22 25.22 -28.58 -18.90
N SER A 23 23.92 -28.89 -18.90
CA SER A 23 23.29 -29.72 -19.94
C SER A 23 22.56 -28.80 -20.91
N THR A 24 23.03 -28.79 -22.16
CA THR A 24 22.42 -28.04 -23.26
C THR A 24 21.30 -28.89 -23.85
N THR A 25 20.05 -28.44 -23.75
CA THR A 25 18.90 -29.02 -24.45
C THR A 25 18.46 -28.08 -25.56
N THR A 26 18.66 -28.49 -26.80
CA THR A 26 18.25 -27.79 -28.01
C THR A 26 16.80 -28.17 -28.37
N ASN A 27 15.87 -27.23 -28.21
CA ASN A 27 14.54 -27.33 -28.80
C ASN A 27 14.52 -26.64 -30.18
N PRO A 28 13.80 -27.20 -31.18
CA PRO A 28 13.70 -26.60 -32.51
C PRO A 28 12.82 -25.33 -32.50
N PRO A 29 13.07 -24.38 -33.43
CA PRO A 29 12.43 -23.07 -33.43
C PRO A 29 10.95 -23.16 -33.84
N PRO A 30 10.06 -22.36 -33.22
CA PRO A 30 8.68 -22.23 -33.67
C PRO A 30 8.63 -21.45 -34.99
N THR A 31 7.75 -21.90 -35.88
CA THR A 31 7.51 -21.31 -37.20
C THR A 31 6.87 -19.93 -37.07
N THR A 32 7.65 -18.88 -37.35
CA THR A 32 7.15 -17.50 -37.44
C THR A 32 6.33 -17.32 -38.72
N VAL A 33 5.04 -17.02 -38.58
CA VAL A 33 4.21 -16.51 -39.68
C VAL A 33 4.49 -15.02 -39.79
N THR A 34 5.33 -14.63 -40.75
CA THR A 34 5.58 -13.22 -41.08
C THR A 34 4.41 -12.68 -41.89
N ALA A 35 3.47 -11.99 -41.23
CA ALA A 35 2.62 -11.03 -41.91
C ALA A 35 3.48 -9.79 -42.20
N GLN A 36 3.64 -9.45 -43.48
CA GLN A 36 4.30 -8.20 -43.88
C GLN A 36 3.42 -7.02 -43.45
N GLN A 37 3.84 -6.34 -42.39
CA GLN A 37 3.31 -5.03 -41.98
C GLN A 37 3.85 -3.96 -42.94
N PRO A 38 3.02 -3.00 -43.40
CA PRO A 38 3.47 -1.95 -44.30
C PRO A 38 4.55 -1.08 -43.64
N LEU A 39 5.68 -0.91 -44.31
CA LEU A 39 6.73 0.04 -43.91
C LEU A 39 6.17 1.47 -43.95
N GLY A 40 6.12 2.13 -42.79
CA GLY A 40 5.79 3.55 -42.65
C GLY A 40 4.97 3.94 -41.42
N LEU A 41 4.39 2.98 -40.70
CA LEU A 41 3.50 3.28 -39.55
C LEU A 41 4.20 3.25 -38.17
N ASN A 42 5.42 2.71 -38.08
CA ASN A 42 6.08 2.46 -36.79
C ASN A 42 6.69 3.72 -36.15
N ASP A 43 6.97 4.79 -36.92
CA ASP A 43 7.61 5.99 -36.38
C ASP A 43 6.67 6.87 -35.53
N PHE A 44 5.35 6.70 -35.63
CA PHE A 44 4.39 7.50 -34.84
C PHE A 44 4.04 6.89 -33.48
N LEU A 45 4.43 5.64 -33.23
CA LEU A 45 4.09 4.94 -32.00
C LEU A 45 5.18 5.04 -30.93
N SER A 46 6.34 5.62 -31.25
CA SER A 46 7.42 5.87 -30.29
C SER A 46 7.98 7.25 -30.53
N CYS A 47 8.29 7.99 -29.46
CA CYS A 47 8.99 9.25 -29.54
C CYS A 47 10.09 9.29 -28.49
N ASP A 48 11.31 9.58 -28.93
CA ASP A 48 12.49 9.80 -28.08
C ASP A 48 12.84 11.28 -27.94
N PHE A 49 12.03 12.17 -28.52
CA PHE A 49 12.11 13.64 -28.50
C PHE A 49 13.42 14.27 -29.01
N ASN A 50 14.40 13.45 -29.41
CA ASN A 50 15.76 13.85 -29.76
C ASN A 50 15.82 14.90 -30.88
N ASN A 51 14.91 14.82 -31.85
CA ASN A 51 14.93 15.67 -33.05
C ASN A 51 13.73 16.61 -33.14
N ASP A 52 12.54 16.16 -32.76
CA ASP A 52 11.31 16.95 -32.76
C ASP A 52 10.35 16.54 -31.62
N PHE A 53 9.12 17.06 -31.57
CA PHE A 53 8.11 16.60 -30.60
C PHE A 53 7.37 15.32 -31.07
N CYS A 54 7.75 14.73 -32.22
CA CYS A 54 7.05 13.61 -32.87
C CYS A 54 5.52 13.78 -32.97
N GLY A 55 5.06 15.01 -33.23
CA GLY A 55 3.62 15.36 -33.27
C GLY A 55 2.95 15.56 -31.90
N TRP A 56 3.65 15.36 -30.79
CA TRP A 56 3.20 15.83 -29.48
C TRP A 56 3.20 17.36 -29.45
N LYS A 57 2.35 17.94 -28.60
CA LYS A 57 2.24 19.39 -28.47
C LYS A 57 1.95 19.80 -27.03
N ASN A 58 2.40 20.98 -26.66
CA ASN A 58 1.99 21.63 -25.41
C ASN A 58 0.50 21.92 -25.44
N ASP A 59 -0.19 21.72 -24.31
CA ASP A 59 -1.56 22.16 -24.14
C ASP A 59 -1.59 23.69 -23.94
N PRO A 60 -2.26 24.47 -24.81
CA PRO A 60 -2.36 25.92 -24.65
C PRO A 60 -3.15 26.35 -23.39
N GLN A 61 -3.83 25.42 -22.71
CA GLN A 61 -4.55 25.65 -21.45
C GLN A 61 -3.73 25.25 -20.21
N ALA A 62 -2.51 24.73 -20.38
CA ALA A 62 -1.57 24.53 -19.28
C ALA A 62 -1.01 25.89 -18.83
N THR A 63 -0.58 25.99 -17.57
CA THR A 63 -0.02 27.25 -17.06
C THR A 63 1.45 27.41 -17.40
N ASP A 64 2.09 26.35 -17.90
CA ASP A 64 3.48 26.31 -18.33
C ASP A 64 3.64 25.31 -19.49
N GLU A 65 4.81 25.28 -20.13
CA GLU A 65 5.07 24.49 -21.33
C GLU A 65 6.31 23.59 -21.22
N TRP A 66 6.33 22.50 -21.99
CA TRP A 66 7.51 21.66 -22.14
C TRP A 66 8.48 22.31 -23.12
N HIS A 67 9.77 22.27 -22.75
CA HIS A 67 10.89 22.69 -23.56
C HIS A 67 11.77 21.49 -23.92
N ARG A 68 12.59 21.63 -24.97
CA ARG A 68 13.65 20.65 -25.28
C ARG A 68 14.99 21.21 -24.85
N ASP A 69 15.82 20.36 -24.26
CA ASP A 69 17.21 20.71 -23.99
C ASP A 69 18.11 20.42 -25.20
N GLU A 70 19.41 20.69 -25.06
CA GLU A 70 20.40 20.45 -26.12
C GLU A 70 20.59 18.96 -26.45
N SER A 71 20.21 18.06 -25.54
CA SER A 71 20.22 16.61 -25.77
C SER A 71 18.94 16.09 -26.42
N GLY A 72 17.93 16.96 -26.58
CA GLY A 72 16.63 16.62 -27.15
C GLY A 72 15.65 16.00 -26.15
N VAL A 73 16.01 15.96 -24.86
CA VAL A 73 15.09 15.53 -23.81
C VAL A 73 14.05 16.62 -23.54
N LEU A 74 12.79 16.24 -23.36
CA LEU A 74 11.77 17.19 -22.91
C LEU A 74 11.94 17.47 -21.43
N TYR A 75 11.93 18.74 -21.05
CA TYR A 75 12.00 19.17 -19.67
C TYR A 75 11.15 20.42 -19.43
N ALA A 76 10.90 20.71 -18.16
CA ALA A 76 10.33 21.98 -17.72
C ALA A 76 10.88 22.34 -16.34
N TYR A 77 10.74 23.61 -15.94
CA TYR A 77 11.20 24.09 -14.64
C TYR A 77 10.05 24.78 -13.90
N LEU A 78 9.34 24.02 -13.07
CA LEU A 78 8.20 24.51 -12.32
C LEU A 78 8.66 25.03 -10.96
N VAL A 79 8.42 26.31 -10.66
CA VAL A 79 8.77 26.92 -9.36
C VAL A 79 7.58 27.55 -8.64
N VAL A 80 6.43 27.60 -9.30
CA VAL A 80 5.21 28.16 -8.73
C VAL A 80 4.29 27.00 -8.35
N GLU A 81 3.76 27.06 -7.13
CA GLU A 81 2.79 26.10 -6.61
C GLU A 81 1.51 26.13 -7.46
N ASN A 82 0.95 24.95 -7.72
CA ASN A 82 -0.18 24.69 -8.61
C ASN A 82 0.08 25.00 -10.10
N THR A 83 1.33 25.18 -10.52
CA THR A 83 1.65 25.22 -11.95
C THR A 83 1.46 23.83 -12.55
N VAL A 84 0.75 23.79 -13.67
CA VAL A 84 0.39 22.58 -14.41
C VAL A 84 1.04 22.62 -15.78
N LEU A 85 1.79 21.56 -16.10
CA LEU A 85 2.25 21.23 -17.45
C LEU A 85 1.33 20.18 -18.04
N ARG A 86 0.99 20.30 -19.32
CA ARG A 86 0.36 19.20 -20.06
C ARG A 86 0.97 19.02 -21.44
N LEU A 87 1.33 17.78 -21.75
CA LEU A 87 1.77 17.34 -23.06
C LEU A 87 0.67 16.47 -23.69
N LEU A 88 0.28 16.80 -24.92
CA LEU A 88 -0.79 16.14 -25.66
C LEU A 88 -0.18 15.31 -26.79
N SER A 89 -0.51 14.03 -26.86
CA SER A 89 -0.07 13.16 -27.96
C SER A 89 -0.80 13.48 -29.27
N PRO A 90 -0.34 12.93 -30.40
CA PRO A 90 -1.21 12.71 -31.56
C PRO A 90 -2.47 11.92 -31.19
N ILE A 91 -3.48 11.96 -32.07
CA ILE A 91 -4.65 11.08 -31.96
C ILE A 91 -4.26 9.70 -32.46
N TYR A 92 -4.61 8.68 -31.68
CA TYR A 92 -4.31 7.28 -31.93
C TYR A 92 -5.60 6.51 -32.25
N ASP A 93 -5.50 5.56 -33.19
CA ASP A 93 -6.61 4.68 -33.56
C ASP A 93 -6.97 3.78 -32.37
N ARG A 94 -8.27 3.66 -32.08
CA ARG A 94 -8.80 2.82 -31.00
C ARG A 94 -8.32 1.37 -31.02
N ILE A 95 -8.00 0.81 -32.20
CA ILE A 95 -7.50 -0.57 -32.36
C ILE A 95 -6.20 -0.77 -31.59
N LEU A 96 -5.40 0.28 -31.40
CA LEU A 96 -4.16 0.20 -30.62
C LEU A 96 -4.42 -0.16 -29.16
N ALA A 97 -5.58 0.17 -28.60
CA ALA A 97 -5.94 -0.15 -27.22
C ALA A 97 -6.39 -1.61 -27.00
N GLU A 98 -6.64 -2.40 -28.05
CA GLU A 98 -7.15 -3.76 -27.87
C GLU A 98 -6.17 -4.68 -27.13
N THR A 99 -4.88 -4.50 -27.42
CA THR A 99 -3.75 -5.28 -26.86
C THR A 99 -2.54 -4.40 -26.54
N GLY A 100 -2.71 -3.08 -26.62
CA GLY A 100 -1.63 -2.13 -26.46
C GLY A 100 -1.44 -1.65 -25.03
N CYS A 101 -0.24 -1.16 -24.78
CA CYS A 101 0.14 -0.50 -23.54
C CYS A 101 0.90 0.78 -23.88
N PHE A 102 0.80 1.75 -22.98
CA PHE A 102 1.60 2.95 -22.99
C PHE A 102 2.80 2.78 -22.06
N SER A 103 3.99 2.95 -22.62
CA SER A 103 5.27 2.97 -21.90
C SER A 103 5.82 4.38 -21.93
N SER A 104 6.37 4.83 -20.82
CA SER A 104 7.02 6.13 -20.71
C SER A 104 8.24 6.06 -19.78
N SER A 105 9.14 7.03 -19.91
CA SER A 105 10.34 7.15 -19.09
C SER A 105 10.49 8.59 -18.62
N PHE A 106 10.45 8.77 -17.30
CA PHE A 106 10.53 10.05 -16.62
C PHE A 106 11.74 10.11 -15.70
N ILE A 107 12.33 11.30 -15.62
CA ILE A 107 13.28 11.67 -14.57
C ILE A 107 12.72 12.91 -13.89
N ILE A 108 12.55 12.88 -12.57
CA ILE A 108 11.96 13.99 -11.83
C ILE A 108 12.89 14.41 -10.72
N GLN A 109 13.20 15.70 -10.70
CA GLN A 109 13.87 16.34 -9.57
C GLN A 109 12.85 17.25 -8.87
N THR A 110 12.65 17.08 -7.58
CA THR A 110 11.66 17.85 -6.80
C THR A 110 12.22 18.28 -5.45
N GLY A 111 11.85 19.48 -5.02
CA GLY A 111 12.20 19.97 -3.70
C GLY A 111 11.19 19.60 -2.61
N LEU A 112 9.88 19.70 -2.85
CA LEU A 112 8.85 19.53 -1.81
C LEU A 112 7.50 18.94 -2.27
N GLY A 113 7.38 18.49 -3.53
CA GLY A 113 6.28 17.62 -3.94
C GLY A 113 5.67 17.92 -5.31
N TYR A 114 5.12 16.86 -5.92
CA TYR A 114 4.54 16.91 -7.25
C TYR A 114 3.43 15.87 -7.43
N THR A 115 2.68 16.02 -8.51
CA THR A 115 1.79 14.98 -9.02
C THR A 115 2.03 14.79 -10.51
N ILE A 116 2.26 13.55 -10.93
CA ILE A 116 2.27 13.16 -12.34
C ILE A 116 1.05 12.32 -12.62
N ARG A 117 0.37 12.62 -13.73
CA ARG A 117 -0.74 11.82 -14.25
C ARG A 117 -0.55 11.55 -15.73
N ILE A 118 -0.90 10.34 -16.13
CA ILE A 118 -1.03 9.96 -17.53
C ILE A 118 -2.47 9.58 -17.75
N TYR A 119 -3.13 10.24 -18.70
CA TYR A 119 -4.51 9.99 -19.07
C TYR A 119 -4.61 9.36 -20.45
N GLN A 120 -5.63 8.55 -20.66
CA GLN A 120 -6.11 8.15 -21.98
C GLN A 120 -7.53 8.63 -22.17
N LYS A 121 -7.72 9.55 -23.11
CA LYS A 121 -8.97 10.26 -23.29
C LYS A 121 -9.57 9.99 -24.67
N PRO A 122 -10.86 9.61 -24.78
CA PRO A 122 -11.56 9.57 -26.06
C PRO A 122 -11.62 10.95 -26.73
N VAL A 123 -11.44 11.00 -28.05
CA VAL A 123 -11.46 12.27 -28.82
C VAL A 123 -12.83 12.94 -28.81
N THR A 124 -13.91 12.15 -28.71
CA THR A 124 -15.31 12.61 -28.70
C THR A 124 -15.68 13.39 -27.45
N GLU A 125 -14.90 13.26 -26.37
CA GLU A 125 -15.17 13.94 -25.11
C GLU A 125 -14.36 15.23 -24.99
N LEU A 126 -14.98 16.29 -24.45
CA LEU A 126 -14.25 17.49 -24.05
C LEU A 126 -13.66 17.24 -22.66
N LEU A 127 -12.40 17.66 -22.45
CA LEU A 127 -11.83 17.71 -21.12
C LEU A 127 -12.52 18.86 -20.39
N GLN A 128 -13.64 18.58 -19.75
CA GLN A 128 -14.22 19.51 -18.81
C GLN A 128 -13.30 19.53 -17.58
N ASN A 129 -13.06 20.72 -17.03
CA ASN A 129 -12.18 20.91 -15.87
C ASN A 129 -12.75 20.33 -14.55
N ASN A 130 -13.83 19.54 -14.61
CA ASN A 130 -14.38 18.87 -13.45
C ASN A 130 -13.54 17.63 -13.11
N ASN A 131 -12.88 17.66 -11.95
CA ASN A 131 -12.00 16.59 -11.45
C ASN A 131 -12.68 15.20 -11.34
N ILE A 132 -14.02 15.16 -11.31
CA ILE A 132 -14.82 13.94 -11.19
C ILE A 132 -14.71 13.07 -12.45
N GLY A 133 -14.73 13.67 -13.65
CA GLY A 133 -14.63 12.90 -14.91
C GLY A 133 -13.21 12.44 -15.24
N LYS A 134 -12.19 13.16 -14.75
CA LYS A 134 -10.78 12.84 -15.08
C LYS A 134 -10.31 11.50 -14.52
N LYS A 135 -10.84 11.07 -13.37
CA LYS A 135 -10.39 9.85 -12.68
C LYS A 135 -10.61 8.59 -13.52
N GLU A 136 -11.69 8.53 -14.30
CA GLU A 136 -12.01 7.38 -15.15
C GLU A 136 -11.04 7.20 -16.33
N TYR A 137 -10.23 8.21 -16.62
CA TYR A 137 -9.28 8.23 -17.74
C TYR A 137 -7.82 8.08 -17.30
N ILE A 138 -7.53 7.93 -16.01
CA ILE A 138 -6.16 7.84 -15.49
C ILE A 138 -5.59 6.45 -15.80
N LEU A 139 -4.51 6.41 -16.57
CA LEU A 139 -3.68 5.21 -16.75
C LEU A 139 -2.66 5.07 -15.61
N PHE A 140 -2.08 6.20 -15.19
CA PHE A 140 -1.03 6.27 -14.18
C PHE A 140 -1.18 7.54 -13.34
N GLU A 141 -1.03 7.44 -12.02
CA GLU A 141 -0.85 8.58 -11.13
C GLU A 141 0.29 8.31 -10.14
N ALA A 142 1.16 9.29 -9.94
CA ALA A 142 2.18 9.26 -8.89
C ALA A 142 2.18 10.59 -8.13
N LYS A 143 2.21 10.51 -6.79
CA LYS A 143 2.26 11.67 -5.88
C LYS A 143 3.46 11.57 -4.95
N ALA A 144 4.19 12.68 -4.82
CA ALA A 144 5.26 12.84 -3.85
C ALA A 144 5.03 14.14 -3.06
N THR A 145 5.28 14.10 -1.75
CA THR A 145 5.19 15.25 -0.82
C THR A 145 6.53 15.64 -0.20
N THR A 146 7.56 14.82 -0.44
CA THR A 146 8.92 15.05 0.01
C THR A 146 9.84 15.36 -1.16
N GLY A 147 10.95 16.02 -0.85
CA GLY A 147 11.99 16.29 -1.83
C GLY A 147 12.72 15.01 -2.22
N HIS A 148 12.87 14.80 -3.53
CA HIS A 148 13.61 13.69 -4.10
C HIS A 148 14.39 14.20 -5.30
N TYR A 149 15.65 13.80 -5.40
CA TYR A 149 16.51 14.10 -6.53
C TYR A 149 16.61 12.85 -7.42
N ASP A 150 16.50 13.04 -8.73
CA ASP A 150 16.70 12.02 -9.77
C ASP A 150 15.83 10.77 -9.60
N VAL A 151 14.52 10.97 -9.41
CA VAL A 151 13.57 9.86 -9.39
C VAL A 151 13.28 9.41 -10.81
N HIS A 152 13.71 8.20 -11.14
CA HIS A 152 13.38 7.54 -12.39
C HIS A 152 12.03 6.81 -12.28
N ILE A 153 11.08 7.14 -13.16
CA ILE A 153 9.78 6.47 -13.23
C ILE A 153 9.59 5.96 -14.65
N ASN A 154 9.40 4.65 -14.80
CA ASN A 154 9.24 4.03 -16.12
C ASN A 154 7.91 3.26 -16.20
N PRO A 155 6.74 3.93 -16.11
CA PRO A 155 5.49 3.20 -16.01
C PRO A 155 5.13 2.57 -17.36
N VAL A 156 4.64 1.34 -17.28
CA VAL A 156 4.01 0.62 -18.38
C VAL A 156 2.57 0.36 -17.97
N THR A 157 1.63 0.90 -18.75
CA THR A 157 0.20 0.87 -18.42
C THR A 157 -0.59 0.30 -19.57
N ALA A 158 -1.52 -0.61 -19.30
CA ALA A 158 -2.40 -1.12 -20.34
C ALA A 158 -3.36 -0.01 -20.79
N LEU A 159 -3.59 0.09 -22.10
CA LEU A 159 -4.54 1.06 -22.64
C LEU A 159 -5.98 0.63 -22.34
N MET A 160 -6.82 1.60 -21.98
CA MET A 160 -8.27 1.43 -21.81
C MET A 160 -8.93 1.25 -23.17
N LYS A 161 -9.93 0.36 -23.24
CA LYS A 161 -10.68 0.13 -24.48
C LYS A 161 -11.83 1.13 -24.60
N PHE A 162 -11.79 1.94 -25.66
CA PHE A 162 -12.85 2.87 -26.03
C PHE A 162 -13.40 2.53 -27.41
N ASP A 163 -14.66 2.90 -27.65
CA ASP A 163 -15.28 2.78 -28.98
C ASP A 163 -14.76 3.86 -29.94
N ASP A 164 -14.10 4.90 -29.41
CA ASP A 164 -13.57 6.04 -30.16
C ASP A 164 -12.04 6.05 -30.14
N ASP A 165 -11.45 6.74 -31.12
CA ASP A 165 -10.03 7.08 -31.12
C ASP A 165 -9.67 7.88 -29.87
N PHE A 166 -8.41 7.83 -29.47
CA PHE A 166 -7.98 8.37 -28.19
C PHE A 166 -6.72 9.24 -28.30
N GLN A 167 -6.49 10.02 -27.24
CA GLN A 167 -5.28 10.81 -27.04
C GLN A 167 -4.69 10.49 -25.67
N ILE A 168 -3.37 10.42 -25.60
CA ILE A 168 -2.62 10.32 -24.35
C ILE A 168 -2.24 11.73 -23.89
N ILE A 169 -2.41 11.98 -22.60
CA ILE A 169 -2.10 13.27 -21.98
C ILE A 169 -1.19 13.02 -20.79
N ILE A 170 -0.03 13.67 -20.77
CA ILE A 170 0.90 13.64 -19.65
C ILE A 170 0.76 14.97 -18.92
N GLU A 171 0.35 14.94 -17.66
CA GLU A 171 0.20 16.11 -16.80
C GLU A 171 1.17 16.05 -15.63
N VAL A 172 1.86 17.16 -15.37
CA VAL A 172 2.69 17.33 -14.18
C VAL A 172 2.23 18.58 -13.44
N THR A 173 1.94 18.43 -12.16
CA THR A 173 1.58 19.55 -11.28
C THR A 173 2.65 19.74 -10.21
N CYS A 174 3.13 20.97 -10.07
CA CYS A 174 4.00 21.36 -8.96
C CYS A 174 3.14 21.63 -7.73
N ASN A 175 3.15 20.73 -6.75
CA ASN A 175 2.36 20.91 -5.53
C ASN A 175 3.10 21.78 -4.51
N LYS A 176 4.45 21.79 -4.53
CA LYS A 176 5.23 22.60 -3.59
C LYS A 176 6.68 22.82 -4.06
N PHE A 177 7.13 24.08 -3.95
CA PHE A 177 8.50 24.53 -4.17
C PHE A 177 9.00 24.46 -5.61
N PHE A 178 9.66 23.39 -6.05
CA PHE A 178 10.02 23.22 -7.44
C PHE A 178 9.94 21.77 -7.91
N VAL A 179 9.67 21.60 -9.20
CA VAL A 179 9.67 20.32 -9.90
C VAL A 179 10.32 20.51 -11.27
N ILE A 180 11.29 19.67 -11.58
CA ILE A 180 11.97 19.60 -12.87
C ILE A 180 11.68 18.22 -13.47
N PRO A 181 10.52 18.06 -14.13
CA PRO A 181 10.24 16.81 -14.82
C PRO A 181 11.01 16.76 -16.13
N ARG A 182 11.47 15.56 -16.49
CA ARG A 182 12.07 15.25 -17.78
C ARG A 182 11.40 14.02 -18.37
N ILE A 183 11.20 14.01 -19.69
CA ILE A 183 10.67 12.87 -20.44
C ILE A 183 11.69 12.49 -21.50
N ASP A 184 12.24 11.29 -21.37
CA ASP A 184 13.23 10.78 -22.31
C ASP A 184 12.54 10.09 -23.49
N LYS A 185 11.57 9.22 -23.19
CA LYS A 185 10.92 8.40 -24.21
C LYS A 185 9.47 8.06 -23.84
N VAL A 186 8.62 8.01 -24.86
CA VAL A 186 7.26 7.47 -24.79
C VAL A 186 7.01 6.51 -25.94
N ALA A 187 6.20 5.47 -25.71
CA ALA A 187 5.80 4.54 -26.76
C ALA A 187 4.45 3.89 -26.48
N ILE A 188 3.67 3.66 -27.54
CA ILE A 188 2.58 2.68 -27.57
C ILE A 188 3.15 1.37 -28.12
N LEU A 189 3.09 0.33 -27.31
CA LEU A 189 3.54 -1.01 -27.66
C LEU A 189 2.32 -1.92 -27.81
N GLN A 190 2.47 -3.06 -28.49
CA GLN A 190 1.40 -4.05 -28.66
C GLN A 190 1.86 -5.46 -28.30
N GLY A 191 0.95 -6.26 -27.78
CA GLY A 191 1.14 -7.70 -27.56
C GLY A 191 2.34 -8.02 -26.69
N SER A 192 3.23 -8.90 -27.15
CA SER A 192 4.39 -9.37 -26.37
C SER A 192 5.40 -8.26 -26.03
N ASN A 193 5.43 -7.17 -26.79
CA ASN A 193 6.33 -6.03 -26.49
C ASN A 193 5.92 -5.31 -25.20
N CYS A 194 4.63 -5.33 -24.86
CA CYS A 194 4.16 -4.80 -23.58
C CYS A 194 4.73 -5.60 -22.41
N THR A 195 4.60 -6.92 -22.46
CA THR A 195 5.13 -7.82 -21.42
C THR A 195 6.65 -7.71 -21.29
N ALA A 196 7.37 -7.59 -22.41
CA ALA A 196 8.83 -7.47 -22.39
C ALA A 196 9.31 -6.19 -21.68
N VAL A 197 8.67 -5.05 -21.97
CA VAL A 197 9.07 -3.77 -21.34
C VAL A 197 8.62 -3.70 -19.89
N ASP A 198 7.44 -4.24 -19.56
CA ASP A 198 6.93 -4.35 -18.19
C ASP A 198 7.87 -5.14 -17.28
N MET A 199 8.43 -6.27 -17.75
CA MET A 199 9.40 -7.06 -16.99
C MET A 199 10.71 -6.31 -16.65
N THR A 200 11.05 -5.28 -17.43
CA THR A 200 12.23 -4.44 -17.22
C THR A 200 11.88 -3.09 -16.58
N ALA A 201 10.59 -2.78 -16.44
CA ALA A 201 10.13 -1.52 -15.91
C ALA A 201 10.55 -1.42 -14.45
N THR A 202 11.15 -0.29 -14.11
CA THR A 202 11.55 -0.02 -12.74
C THR A 202 10.33 0.56 -12.04
N THR A 203 9.68 -0.27 -11.22
CA THR A 203 8.68 0.24 -10.28
C THR A 203 9.45 0.97 -9.18
N PRO A 204 9.16 2.26 -8.93
CA PRO A 204 9.89 2.97 -7.89
C PRO A 204 9.69 2.32 -6.52
N SER A 205 10.70 2.42 -5.65
CA SER A 205 10.57 1.89 -4.29
C SER A 205 9.46 2.61 -3.52
N THR A 206 8.73 1.87 -2.69
CA THR A 206 7.60 2.38 -1.88
C THR A 206 7.99 3.54 -0.96
N GLY A 207 9.28 3.71 -0.62
CA GLY A 207 9.78 4.85 0.16
C GLY A 207 9.91 6.17 -0.61
N THR A 208 9.65 6.18 -1.93
CA THR A 208 9.81 7.37 -2.79
C THR A 208 8.47 8.06 -3.08
N PHE A 209 7.34 7.40 -2.82
CA PHE A 209 6.00 7.90 -3.16
C PHE A 209 5.04 7.66 -1.99
N GLU A 210 4.15 8.63 -1.72
CA GLU A 210 3.06 8.40 -0.76
C GLU A 210 1.96 7.50 -1.34
N ALA A 211 1.73 7.61 -2.65
CA ALA A 211 0.78 6.79 -3.39
C ALA A 211 1.14 6.76 -4.87
N TYR A 212 1.03 5.58 -5.49
CA TYR A 212 1.05 5.42 -6.94
C TYR A 212 -0.10 4.49 -7.39
N TYR A 213 -0.69 4.79 -8.53
CA TYR A 213 -1.76 4.03 -9.16
C TYR A 213 -1.32 3.65 -10.57
N ILE A 214 -1.39 2.36 -10.89
CA ILE A 214 -1.11 1.81 -12.23
C ILE A 214 -2.32 0.98 -12.64
N LEU A 215 -2.98 1.36 -13.74
CA LEU A 215 -4.00 0.51 -14.31
C LEU A 215 -3.34 -0.72 -14.97
N THR A 216 -3.61 -1.91 -14.42
CA THR A 216 -3.22 -3.19 -15.01
C THR A 216 -4.46 -3.88 -15.60
N VAL A 217 -4.56 -3.96 -16.93
CA VAL A 217 -5.64 -4.69 -17.59
C VAL A 217 -5.18 -6.11 -17.89
N THR A 218 -5.65 -7.10 -17.11
CA THR A 218 -5.34 -8.51 -17.37
C THR A 218 -6.19 -9.01 -18.54
N THR A 219 -5.58 -9.26 -19.70
CA THR A 219 -6.29 -9.81 -20.86
C THR A 219 -6.62 -11.28 -20.61
N THR A 220 -7.76 -11.58 -19.99
CA THR A 220 -8.31 -12.93 -19.94
C THR A 220 -9.16 -13.17 -21.18
N THR A 221 -8.74 -14.11 -22.03
CA THR A 221 -9.53 -14.60 -23.16
C THR A 221 -10.79 -15.30 -22.64
N LEU A 222 -11.92 -14.59 -22.66
CA LEU A 222 -13.25 -15.13 -22.33
C LEU A 222 -14.08 -15.36 -23.62
N PRO A 223 -15.01 -16.35 -23.60
CA PRO A 223 -15.88 -16.72 -24.73
C PRO A 223 -16.92 -15.62 -25.03
N PRO A 224 -17.59 -15.64 -26.21
CA PRO A 224 -18.18 -14.45 -26.82
C PRO A 224 -19.29 -13.81 -25.97
N THR A 225 -19.19 -12.49 -25.81
CA THR A 225 -20.00 -11.66 -24.92
C THR A 225 -21.27 -11.15 -25.60
N THR A 226 -22.41 -11.33 -24.93
CA THR A 226 -23.66 -10.59 -25.18
C THR A 226 -23.55 -9.15 -24.65
N THR A 227 -24.05 -8.19 -25.43
CA THR A 227 -24.02 -6.73 -25.26
C THR A 227 -24.24 -6.23 -23.81
N ARG A 228 -23.26 -5.47 -23.28
CA ARG A 228 -23.28 -4.84 -21.94
C ARG A 228 -24.11 -3.54 -21.98
N ARG A 229 -25.06 -3.39 -21.06
CA ARG A 229 -25.83 -2.15 -20.81
C ARG A 229 -25.18 -1.42 -19.64
N LYS A 230 -24.93 -0.11 -19.76
CA LYS A 230 -24.37 0.76 -18.71
C LYS A 230 -25.24 0.66 -17.44
N SER A 231 -24.69 0.14 -16.35
CA SER A 231 -25.37 0.06 -15.04
C SER A 231 -25.29 1.44 -14.38
N VAL A 232 -26.44 2.00 -14.02
CA VAL A 232 -26.52 3.19 -13.18
C VAL A 232 -26.24 2.74 -11.75
N LYS A 233 -25.19 3.28 -11.09
CA LYS A 233 -24.92 3.00 -9.67
C LYS A 233 -26.15 3.41 -8.84
N ASP A 234 -26.79 2.44 -8.20
CA ASP A 234 -27.91 2.70 -7.29
C ASP A 234 -27.36 3.30 -5.97
N PRO A 235 -27.87 4.47 -5.51
CA PRO A 235 -27.44 5.09 -4.26
C PRO A 235 -27.69 4.24 -3.00
N LEU A 236 -28.40 3.11 -3.11
CA LEU A 236 -28.48 2.13 -2.03
C LEU A 236 -27.17 1.35 -1.81
N TYR A 237 -26.33 1.22 -2.84
CA TYR A 237 -25.17 0.32 -2.84
C TYR A 237 -23.82 1.03 -2.92
N SER A 238 -23.81 2.34 -3.16
CA SER A 238 -22.58 3.13 -3.21
C SER A 238 -22.65 4.30 -2.25
N CYS A 239 -21.61 4.46 -1.43
CA CYS A 239 -21.49 5.59 -0.52
C CYS A 239 -20.22 6.39 -0.81
N ASP A 240 -20.41 7.44 -1.61
CA ASP A 240 -19.47 8.55 -1.75
C ASP A 240 -19.99 9.64 -0.80
N SER A 241 -19.29 9.86 0.31
CA SER A 241 -19.81 10.28 1.62
C SER A 241 -20.31 11.73 1.75
N GLY A 242 -21.11 12.21 0.80
CA GLY A 242 -21.78 13.50 0.81
C GLY A 242 -23.00 13.57 1.73
N HIS A 243 -22.84 14.27 2.85
CA HIS A 243 -23.84 14.85 3.76
C HIS A 243 -24.85 13.97 4.52
N ASP A 244 -25.16 12.74 4.12
CA ASP A 244 -26.19 11.91 4.79
C ASP A 244 -25.75 10.46 5.13
N PHE A 245 -24.44 10.23 5.26
CA PHE A 245 -23.85 8.89 5.49
C PHE A 245 -24.36 7.81 4.52
N CYS A 246 -24.98 8.18 3.40
CA CYS A 246 -25.61 7.28 2.43
C CYS A 246 -26.54 6.24 3.10
N LYS A 247 -27.33 6.67 4.09
CA LYS A 247 -28.19 5.83 4.95
C LYS A 247 -27.47 4.88 5.90
N TRP A 248 -26.14 4.93 5.99
CA TRP A 248 -25.44 4.33 7.10
C TRP A 248 -25.74 5.13 8.37
N SER A 249 -25.71 4.46 9.52
CA SER A 249 -26.01 5.05 10.81
C SER A 249 -24.95 4.68 11.83
N ASN A 250 -24.62 5.63 12.71
CA ASN A 250 -23.84 5.31 13.90
C ASN A 250 -24.60 4.30 14.78
N ASP A 251 -23.85 3.40 15.41
CA ASP A 251 -24.37 2.55 16.48
C ASP A 251 -24.64 3.42 17.72
N PRO A 252 -25.89 3.51 18.22
CA PRO A 252 -26.16 4.27 19.44
C PRO A 252 -25.50 3.67 20.69
N ASP A 253 -25.10 2.41 20.64
CA ASP A 253 -24.46 1.70 21.76
C ASP A 253 -22.91 1.75 21.69
N SER A 254 -22.32 2.40 20.69
CA SER A 254 -20.87 2.65 20.67
C SER A 254 -20.49 3.84 21.54
N THR A 255 -19.28 3.82 22.11
CA THR A 255 -18.83 4.90 23.00
C THR A 255 -18.56 6.19 22.24
N GLU A 256 -18.15 6.07 20.98
CA GLU A 256 -17.84 7.16 20.07
C GLU A 256 -18.62 7.03 18.77
N MET A 257 -18.66 8.11 18.00
CA MET A 257 -19.36 8.19 16.72
C MET A 257 -18.39 8.43 15.56
N TRP A 258 -18.82 8.01 14.37
CA TRP A 258 -18.25 8.49 13.12
C TRP A 258 -18.88 9.84 12.77
N TYR A 259 -18.04 10.78 12.38
CA TYR A 259 -18.39 12.14 11.99
C TYR A 259 -18.15 12.33 10.50
N PRO A 260 -19.01 13.07 9.78
CA PRO A 260 -18.73 13.43 8.40
C PRO A 260 -17.53 14.39 8.37
N TYR A 261 -16.65 14.19 7.41
CA TYR A 261 -15.52 15.05 7.09
C TYR A 261 -15.65 15.51 5.65
N ASP A 262 -15.47 16.81 5.44
CA ASP A 262 -15.44 17.41 4.12
C ASP A 262 -14.33 18.45 4.12
N ASP A 263 -13.29 18.23 3.31
CA ASP A 263 -12.18 19.15 3.13
C ASP A 263 -12.35 20.07 1.90
N GLY A 264 -13.52 20.01 1.25
CA GLY A 264 -13.85 20.73 0.02
C GLY A 264 -13.32 20.08 -1.26
N MET A 265 -12.46 19.06 -1.16
CA MET A 265 -11.99 18.25 -2.29
C MET A 265 -12.52 16.81 -2.23
N SER A 266 -12.92 16.37 -1.05
CA SER A 266 -13.45 15.04 -0.83
C SER A 266 -14.28 14.94 0.44
N THR A 267 -15.21 14.00 0.41
CA THR A 267 -16.02 13.63 1.56
C THR A 267 -15.55 12.31 2.14
N ALA A 268 -15.53 12.23 3.46
CA ALA A 268 -15.17 11.05 4.22
C ALA A 268 -16.00 10.97 5.49
N VAL A 269 -15.85 9.88 6.23
CA VAL A 269 -16.25 9.79 7.63
C VAL A 269 -15.03 9.48 8.47
N TYR A 270 -14.96 10.06 9.67
CA TYR A 270 -13.83 9.85 10.57
C TYR A 270 -14.29 9.65 12.01
N ALA A 271 -13.48 8.93 12.77
CA ALA A 271 -13.64 8.77 14.21
C ALA A 271 -12.35 9.20 14.91
N HIS A 272 -12.48 9.95 16.00
CA HIS A 272 -11.40 10.23 16.94
C HIS A 272 -11.63 9.37 18.18
N LEU A 273 -10.68 8.49 18.48
CA LEU A 273 -10.73 7.56 19.59
C LEU A 273 -9.52 7.84 20.49
N SER A 274 -9.75 8.16 21.75
CA SER A 274 -8.74 8.66 22.68
C SER A 274 -8.43 7.71 23.83
N VAL A 275 -9.37 6.81 24.19
CA VAL A 275 -9.26 5.90 25.34
C VAL A 275 -9.32 4.44 24.88
N ALA A 276 -8.55 3.55 25.50
CA ALA A 276 -8.38 2.16 25.06
C ALA A 276 -9.67 1.33 24.94
N ASP A 277 -10.71 1.68 25.71
CA ASP A 277 -12.00 1.00 25.71
C ASP A 277 -13.04 1.66 24.78
N GLU A 278 -12.66 2.70 24.05
CA GLU A 278 -13.55 3.34 23.10
C GLU A 278 -13.70 2.52 21.81
N SER A 279 -14.89 2.58 21.22
CA SER A 279 -15.16 2.10 19.88
C SER A 279 -16.10 3.05 19.16
N ALA A 280 -15.89 3.22 17.86
CA ALA A 280 -16.87 3.86 16.99
C ALA A 280 -17.35 2.85 15.96
N ARG A 281 -18.68 2.68 15.86
CA ARG A 281 -19.30 1.75 14.92
C ARG A 281 -20.24 2.47 13.97
N ILE A 282 -20.09 2.20 12.68
CA ILE A 282 -21.02 2.63 11.64
C ILE A 282 -21.63 1.41 10.96
N ILE A 283 -22.94 1.45 10.76
CA ILE A 283 -23.77 0.32 10.33
C ILE A 283 -24.43 0.66 9.00
N SER A 284 -24.31 -0.23 8.02
CA SER A 284 -24.95 -0.07 6.72
C SER A 284 -26.46 -0.28 6.77
N PRO A 285 -27.20 0.14 5.72
CA PRO A 285 -28.55 -0.35 5.46
C PRO A 285 -28.60 -1.88 5.38
N HIS A 286 -29.81 -2.44 5.49
CA HIS A 286 -30.04 -3.86 5.25
C HIS A 286 -29.92 -4.19 3.76
N TYR A 287 -29.06 -5.14 3.44
CA TYR A 287 -28.90 -5.71 2.11
C TYR A 287 -29.64 -7.05 2.01
N ALA A 288 -30.11 -7.38 0.80
CA ALA A 288 -30.80 -8.63 0.55
C ALA A 288 -29.81 -9.81 0.50
N ALA A 289 -30.27 -11.02 0.83
CA ALA A 289 -29.46 -12.23 0.77
C ALA A 289 -28.81 -12.44 -0.62
N ALA A 290 -29.54 -12.08 -1.68
CA ALA A 290 -29.05 -12.16 -3.06
C ALA A 290 -27.79 -11.32 -3.29
N ASN A 291 -27.59 -10.22 -2.55
CA ASN A 291 -26.41 -9.38 -2.70
C ASN A 291 -25.12 -10.06 -2.22
N GLN A 292 -25.20 -11.17 -1.48
CA GLN A 292 -24.04 -11.95 -1.08
C GLN A 292 -23.49 -12.75 -2.28
N LYS A 293 -24.34 -13.18 -3.21
CA LYS A 293 -23.94 -14.03 -4.35
C LYS A 293 -23.13 -13.20 -5.34
N ARG A 294 -21.84 -13.52 -5.47
CA ARG A 294 -20.88 -12.76 -6.31
C ARG A 294 -20.82 -11.27 -5.94
N GLY A 295 -21.11 -10.95 -4.67
CA GLY A 295 -20.96 -9.61 -4.15
C GLY A 295 -19.64 -9.43 -3.41
N CYS A 296 -19.16 -8.20 -3.38
CA CYS A 296 -17.98 -7.80 -2.65
C CYS A 296 -18.20 -6.41 -2.06
N LEU A 297 -17.42 -6.07 -1.03
CA LEU A 297 -17.38 -4.76 -0.43
C LEU A 297 -16.03 -4.12 -0.77
N PHE A 298 -16.05 -2.97 -1.44
CA PHE A 298 -14.87 -2.13 -1.63
C PHE A 298 -14.82 -1.09 -0.51
N LEU A 299 -13.68 -1.01 0.18
CA LEU A 299 -13.47 -0.11 1.32
C LEU A 299 -12.17 0.67 1.17
N SER A 300 -12.24 1.99 1.18
CA SER A 300 -11.06 2.87 1.26
C SER A 300 -10.93 3.46 2.65
N TYR A 301 -9.80 3.23 3.31
CA TYR A 301 -9.57 3.61 4.71
C TYR A 301 -8.19 4.20 4.94
N LYS A 302 -8.06 4.99 6.01
CA LYS A 302 -6.81 5.55 6.51
C LYS A 302 -6.79 5.47 8.03
N LEU A 303 -5.63 5.15 8.62
CA LEU A 303 -5.42 5.20 10.06
C LEU A 303 -4.28 6.16 10.37
N LYS A 304 -4.51 7.05 11.34
CA LYS A 304 -3.51 7.91 11.93
C LYS A 304 -3.47 7.67 13.42
N TYR A 305 -2.32 7.31 13.95
CA TYR A 305 -2.25 6.72 15.27
C TYR A 305 -0.91 6.98 15.97
N THR A 306 -0.94 7.21 17.29
CA THR A 306 0.26 7.55 18.09
C THR A 306 0.72 6.46 19.07
N GLY A 307 0.05 5.30 19.17
CA GLY A 307 0.39 4.20 20.09
C GLY A 307 0.60 2.83 19.42
N SER A 308 0.23 1.71 20.05
CA SER A 308 0.14 0.39 19.40
C SER A 308 -1.30 -0.17 19.30
N ASN A 309 -1.62 -0.81 18.15
CA ASN A 309 -2.82 -1.63 17.92
C ASN A 309 -4.15 -0.91 17.63
N ALA A 310 -4.14 0.27 17.01
CA ALA A 310 -5.38 0.79 16.41
C ALA A 310 -5.90 -0.19 15.36
N THR A 311 -7.20 -0.50 15.43
CA THR A 311 -7.82 -1.58 14.65
C THR A 311 -9.02 -1.04 13.88
N ILE A 312 -9.11 -1.40 12.59
CA ILE A 312 -10.37 -1.37 11.83
C ILE A 312 -10.81 -2.81 11.64
N ARG A 313 -12.06 -3.08 11.98
CA ARG A 313 -12.69 -4.39 11.78
C ARG A 313 -14.00 -4.22 11.03
N VAL A 314 -14.26 -5.13 10.09
CA VAL A 314 -15.49 -5.15 9.30
C VAL A 314 -16.20 -6.47 9.50
N TYR A 315 -17.46 -6.39 9.92
CA TYR A 315 -18.34 -7.53 10.12
C TYR A 315 -19.40 -7.59 9.02
N GLN A 316 -19.74 -8.81 8.59
CA GLN A 316 -20.95 -9.10 7.84
C GLN A 316 -21.96 -9.75 8.78
N LYS A 317 -22.88 -8.95 9.35
CA LYS A 317 -23.87 -9.41 10.32
C LYS A 317 -25.15 -9.85 9.61
N PRO A 318 -25.61 -11.09 9.75
CA PRO A 318 -26.91 -11.48 9.21
C PRO A 318 -28.04 -10.75 9.93
N ASN A 319 -29.18 -10.57 9.28
CA ASN A 319 -30.31 -9.81 9.85
C ASN A 319 -30.93 -10.50 11.06
N HIS A 320 -30.97 -11.83 11.09
CA HIS A 320 -31.49 -12.60 12.22
C HIS A 320 -30.63 -12.51 13.49
N LEU A 321 -29.36 -12.12 13.38
CA LEU A 321 -28.46 -11.95 14.52
C LEU A 321 -28.48 -10.48 14.97
N PRO A 322 -28.94 -10.18 16.20
CA PRO A 322 -28.84 -8.84 16.78
C PRO A 322 -27.39 -8.38 16.92
N LEU A 323 -27.14 -7.07 16.78
CA LEU A 323 -25.78 -6.51 16.88
C LEU A 323 -25.16 -6.76 18.27
N ASN A 324 -25.92 -6.51 19.34
CA ASN A 324 -25.49 -6.75 20.71
C ASN A 324 -25.11 -8.22 20.96
N GLU A 325 -25.83 -9.18 20.36
CA GLU A 325 -25.47 -10.59 20.44
C GLU A 325 -24.15 -10.87 19.71
N LEU A 326 -23.96 -10.34 18.50
CA LEU A 326 -22.69 -10.45 17.76
C LEU A 326 -21.52 -9.86 18.55
N LEU A 327 -21.71 -8.69 19.17
CA LEU A 327 -20.66 -8.03 19.95
C LEU A 327 -20.32 -8.77 21.26
N ASN A 328 -21.24 -9.59 21.79
CA ASN A 328 -21.04 -10.40 22.99
C ASN A 328 -20.54 -11.83 22.71
N LEU A 329 -20.38 -12.21 21.44
CA LEU A 329 -19.73 -13.47 21.07
C LEU A 329 -18.27 -13.50 21.56
N SER A 330 -17.74 -14.70 21.80
CA SER A 330 -16.30 -14.88 22.00
C SER A 330 -15.52 -14.46 20.75
N ASP A 331 -14.25 -14.08 20.91
CA ASP A 331 -13.42 -13.66 19.78
C ASP A 331 -13.32 -14.76 18.70
N GLU A 332 -13.23 -16.03 19.09
CA GLU A 332 -13.33 -17.17 18.18
C GLU A 332 -14.64 -17.21 17.39
N ALA A 333 -15.78 -16.99 18.03
CA ALA A 333 -17.08 -17.01 17.36
C ALA A 333 -17.31 -15.77 16.49
N LYS A 334 -16.73 -14.61 16.86
CA LYS A 334 -16.79 -13.39 16.03
C LYS A 334 -16.09 -13.57 14.68
N LYS A 335 -15.01 -14.37 14.60
CA LYS A 335 -14.27 -14.63 13.35
C LYS A 335 -15.16 -15.16 12.22
N ASP A 336 -16.26 -15.84 12.54
CA ASP A 336 -17.23 -16.31 11.54
C ASP A 336 -17.96 -15.15 10.84
N TYR A 337 -18.04 -13.98 11.47
CA TYR A 337 -18.70 -12.79 10.94
C TYR A 337 -17.73 -11.71 10.46
N ILE A 338 -16.46 -11.75 10.89
CA ILE A 338 -15.43 -10.82 10.42
C ILE A 338 -15.07 -11.15 8.97
N ILE A 339 -15.10 -10.15 8.09
CA ILE A 339 -14.62 -10.24 6.71
C ILE A 339 -13.28 -9.50 6.50
N PHE A 340 -12.94 -8.59 7.41
CA PHE A 340 -11.70 -7.81 7.39
C PHE A 340 -11.28 -7.39 8.79
N GLU A 341 -9.99 -7.49 9.08
CA GLU A 341 -9.37 -6.88 10.26
C GLU A 341 -7.97 -6.38 9.91
N VAL A 342 -7.67 -5.14 10.24
CA VAL A 342 -6.33 -4.56 10.13
C VAL A 342 -5.94 -3.93 11.45
N ARG A 343 -4.72 -4.23 11.91
CA ARG A 343 -4.11 -3.64 13.10
C ARG A 343 -2.88 -2.84 12.67
N ALA A 344 -2.97 -1.52 12.80
CA ALA A 344 -1.95 -0.60 12.33
C ALA A 344 -0.80 -0.43 13.33
N ASN A 345 0.39 -0.15 12.78
CA ASN A 345 1.50 0.43 13.53
C ASN A 345 1.25 1.91 13.84
N PRO A 346 1.93 2.47 14.87
CA PRO A 346 1.96 3.91 15.08
C PRO A 346 2.47 4.62 13.82
N GLY A 347 1.78 5.69 13.42
CA GLY A 347 2.11 6.46 12.22
C GLY A 347 0.90 7.19 11.63
N ASP A 348 1.15 8.00 10.61
CA ASP A 348 0.13 8.57 9.74
C ASP A 348 0.14 7.76 8.44
N LEU A 349 -0.67 6.70 8.39
CA LEU A 349 -0.64 5.78 7.25
C LEU A 349 -1.27 6.43 6.01
N PRO A 350 -0.83 6.06 4.80
CA PRO A 350 -1.53 6.47 3.58
C PRO A 350 -2.93 5.84 3.51
N PHE A 351 -3.71 6.27 2.53
CA PHE A 351 -4.98 5.61 2.23
C PHE A 351 -4.74 4.24 1.60
N TYR A 352 -5.40 3.22 2.14
CA TYR A 352 -5.48 1.89 1.55
C TYR A 352 -6.87 1.64 1.01
N SER A 353 -6.95 0.80 -0.02
CA SER A 353 -8.22 0.33 -0.56
C SER A 353 -8.24 -1.19 -0.58
N VAL A 354 -9.29 -1.78 -0.04
CA VAL A 354 -9.42 -3.24 0.07
C VAL A 354 -10.73 -3.71 -0.57
N LEU A 355 -10.66 -4.83 -1.28
CA LEU A 355 -11.81 -5.54 -1.81
C LEU A 355 -12.08 -6.78 -0.95
N LEU A 356 -13.27 -6.84 -0.35
CA LEU A 356 -13.66 -7.87 0.60
C LEU A 356 -14.74 -8.74 -0.02
N THR A 357 -14.47 -10.04 -0.16
CA THR A 357 -15.48 -10.98 -0.64
C THR A 357 -16.54 -11.21 0.44
N LEU A 358 -17.81 -11.11 0.08
CA LEU A 358 -18.90 -11.38 1.03
C LEU A 358 -19.00 -12.88 1.31
N LYS A 359 -19.17 -13.22 2.59
CA LYS A 359 -19.48 -14.58 3.01
C LYS A 359 -20.89 -14.94 2.54
N GLN A 360 -21.08 -16.18 2.10
CA GLN A 360 -22.42 -16.75 1.95
C GLN A 360 -22.92 -17.10 3.35
N LEU A 361 -23.56 -16.13 3.99
CA LEU A 361 -24.44 -16.41 5.11
C LEU A 361 -25.66 -17.16 4.52
N GLN A 362 -26.49 -17.80 5.32
CA GLN A 362 -27.68 -18.50 4.82
C GLN A 362 -28.58 -17.54 4.01
N ASP A 363 -29.72 -17.98 3.44
CA ASP A 363 -30.63 -17.13 2.63
C ASP A 363 -31.27 -15.91 3.39
N ASP A 364 -30.64 -15.45 4.46
CA ASP A 364 -30.92 -14.24 5.21
C ASP A 364 -30.22 -12.99 4.62
N GLY A 365 -30.85 -11.84 4.78
CA GLY A 365 -30.22 -10.56 4.49
C GLY A 365 -29.10 -10.23 5.48
N PHE A 366 -28.38 -9.14 5.26
CA PHE A 366 -27.24 -8.77 6.10
C PHE A 366 -27.02 -7.27 6.17
N GLN A 367 -26.17 -6.86 7.11
CA GLN A 367 -25.59 -5.52 7.20
C GLN A 367 -24.07 -5.63 7.29
N ILE A 368 -23.40 -4.57 6.85
CA ILE A 368 -21.97 -4.35 7.08
C ILE A 368 -21.84 -3.44 8.30
N ILE A 369 -20.93 -3.80 9.21
CA ILE A 369 -20.57 -2.96 10.35
C ILE A 369 -19.08 -2.70 10.25
N ILE A 370 -18.69 -1.42 10.29
CA ILE A 370 -17.29 -1.02 10.37
C ILE A 370 -17.03 -0.47 11.76
N GLU A 371 -16.11 -1.11 12.48
CA GLU A 371 -15.73 -0.80 13.85
C GLU A 371 -14.29 -0.28 13.87
N GLY A 372 -14.10 0.91 14.43
CA GLY A 372 -12.80 1.46 14.79
C GLY A 372 -12.54 1.27 16.28
N VAL A 373 -11.33 0.81 16.63
CA VAL A 373 -10.86 0.64 18.02
C VAL A 373 -9.46 1.28 18.15
N PRO A 374 -9.19 2.09 19.20
CA PRO A 374 -7.94 2.85 19.32
C PRO A 374 -6.72 2.04 19.74
N GLY A 375 -6.89 0.81 20.24
CA GLY A 375 -5.79 0.08 20.88
C GLY A 375 -5.44 0.72 22.23
N VAL A 376 -4.17 1.06 22.48
CA VAL A 376 -3.72 1.61 23.78
C VAL A 376 -3.58 3.15 23.83
N SER A 377 -3.90 3.87 22.75
CA SER A 377 -3.61 5.31 22.63
C SER A 377 -4.58 6.00 21.67
N PHE A 378 -4.34 7.28 21.40
CA PHE A 378 -5.15 8.07 20.48
C PHE A 378 -5.04 7.58 19.03
N ALA A 379 -6.19 7.32 18.40
CA ALA A 379 -6.36 6.98 16.99
C ALA A 379 -7.35 7.91 16.29
N THR A 380 -7.02 8.26 15.05
CA THR A 380 -7.95 8.84 14.08
C THR A 380 -8.10 7.87 12.94
N LEU A 381 -9.34 7.48 12.66
CA LEU A 381 -9.66 6.54 11.59
C LEU A 381 -10.52 7.27 10.58
N THR A 382 -10.27 7.06 9.29
CA THR A 382 -11.01 7.70 8.20
C THR A 382 -11.44 6.66 7.20
N ILE A 383 -12.69 6.75 6.73
CA ILE A 383 -13.27 5.92 5.68
C ILE A 383 -13.80 6.86 4.61
N HIS A 384 -13.40 6.65 3.36
CA HIS A 384 -13.87 7.45 2.23
C HIS A 384 -15.02 6.78 1.48
N ASN A 385 -14.76 5.55 1.04
CA ASN A 385 -15.65 4.80 0.17
C ASN A 385 -15.98 3.47 0.84
N ALA A 386 -17.27 3.14 0.87
CA ALA A 386 -17.77 1.84 1.31
C ALA A 386 -18.87 1.39 0.34
N ASP A 387 -18.45 0.73 -0.74
CA ASP A 387 -19.33 0.36 -1.86
C ASP A 387 -19.61 -1.15 -1.87
N LEU A 388 -20.88 -1.53 -1.91
CA LEU A 388 -21.32 -2.89 -2.14
C LEU A 388 -21.42 -3.15 -3.65
N LEU A 389 -20.50 -3.92 -4.20
CA LEU A 389 -20.38 -4.18 -5.63
C LEU A 389 -20.86 -5.59 -5.98
N GLN A 390 -21.20 -5.80 -7.25
CA GLN A 390 -21.73 -7.06 -7.76
C GLN A 390 -21.05 -7.49 -9.06
N GLY A 391 -20.78 -8.79 -9.19
CA GLY A 391 -20.40 -9.40 -10.47
C GLY A 391 -19.11 -8.83 -11.04
N SER A 392 -19.17 -8.19 -12.22
CA SER A 392 -17.99 -7.61 -12.87
C SER A 392 -17.43 -6.39 -12.14
N GLU A 393 -18.28 -5.65 -11.41
CA GLU A 393 -17.84 -4.48 -10.65
C GLU A 393 -16.85 -4.85 -9.54
N CYS A 394 -16.96 -6.07 -8.99
CA CYS A 394 -15.97 -6.61 -8.07
C CYS A 394 -14.61 -6.80 -8.74
N THR A 395 -14.59 -7.36 -9.94
CA THR A 395 -13.36 -7.56 -10.71
C THR A 395 -12.74 -6.22 -11.10
N ASP A 396 -13.57 -5.25 -11.52
CA ASP A 396 -13.10 -3.91 -11.88
C ASP A 396 -12.49 -3.19 -10.65
N ALA A 397 -13.08 -3.36 -9.46
CA ALA A 397 -12.60 -2.77 -8.22
C ALA A 397 -11.35 -3.45 -7.63
N GLU A 398 -11.10 -4.72 -7.96
CA GLU A 398 -9.89 -5.45 -7.54
C GLU A 398 -8.62 -4.72 -7.97
N TYR A 399 -8.63 -4.13 -9.17
CA TYR A 399 -7.53 -3.33 -9.72
C TYR A 399 -7.31 -1.98 -9.01
N SER A 400 -8.27 -1.54 -8.21
CA SER A 400 -8.18 -0.30 -7.43
C SER A 400 -7.78 -0.55 -5.97
N THR A 401 -7.44 -1.80 -5.62
CA THR A 401 -6.99 -2.15 -4.28
C THR A 401 -5.52 -1.78 -4.07
N SER A 402 -5.20 -1.37 -2.84
CA SER A 402 -3.84 -1.13 -2.38
C SER A 402 -3.67 -1.81 -1.03
N LEU A 403 -2.74 -2.76 -0.97
CA LEU A 403 -2.43 -3.48 0.26
C LEU A 403 -1.42 -2.69 1.11
N PRO A 404 -1.55 -2.74 2.45
CA PRO A 404 -0.57 -2.13 3.34
C PRO A 404 0.79 -2.84 3.28
N SER A 405 1.88 -2.05 3.43
CA SER A 405 3.22 -2.61 3.58
C SER A 405 3.33 -3.37 4.90
N PRO A 406 4.17 -4.43 5.01
CA PRO A 406 4.46 -5.07 6.29
C PRO A 406 5.01 -4.11 7.36
N ASP A 407 5.59 -2.98 6.97
CA ASP A 407 6.07 -1.95 7.90
C ASP A 407 4.91 -1.12 8.49
N ASP A 408 3.78 -1.02 7.76
CA ASP A 408 2.64 -0.17 8.11
C ASP A 408 1.65 -0.86 9.06
N VAL A 409 1.59 -2.19 9.03
CA VAL A 409 0.60 -2.99 9.78
C VAL A 409 1.25 -4.14 10.53
N ASN A 410 0.81 -4.35 11.77
CA ASN A 410 1.25 -5.49 12.59
C ASN A 410 0.57 -6.78 12.15
N GLU A 411 -0.73 -6.70 11.90
CA GLU A 411 -1.57 -7.84 11.54
C GLU A 411 -2.59 -7.39 10.50
N TYR A 412 -2.74 -8.19 9.44
CA TYR A 412 -3.68 -7.94 8.35
C TYR A 412 -4.39 -9.25 8.00
N TYR A 413 -5.71 -9.28 8.17
CA TYR A 413 -6.53 -10.46 7.93
C TYR A 413 -7.68 -10.14 6.96
N VAL A 414 -7.71 -10.88 5.85
CA VAL A 414 -8.86 -10.93 4.94
C VAL A 414 -9.44 -12.33 5.03
N TYR A 415 -10.68 -12.42 5.54
CA TYR A 415 -11.33 -13.71 5.76
C TYR A 415 -12.14 -14.08 4.52
N THR A 416 -11.53 -14.85 3.62
CA THR A 416 -12.23 -15.38 2.44
C THR A 416 -12.89 -16.72 2.75
N THR A 417 -14.07 -16.96 2.19
CA THR A 417 -14.70 -18.28 2.23
C THR A 417 -14.26 -19.09 1.02
N THR A 418 -13.37 -20.06 1.23
CA THR A 418 -13.00 -21.03 0.19
C THR A 418 -14.19 -21.93 -0.09
N THR A 419 -15.02 -21.56 -1.07
CA THR A 419 -16.06 -22.46 -1.56
C THR A 419 -15.38 -23.57 -2.35
N THR A 420 -15.13 -24.71 -1.72
CA THR A 420 -14.67 -25.92 -2.40
C THR A 420 -15.78 -26.42 -3.32
N ARG A 421 -15.71 -26.02 -4.60
CA ARG A 421 -16.56 -26.61 -5.64
C ARG A 421 -16.17 -28.09 -5.77
N PRO A 422 -17.08 -29.05 -5.55
CA PRO A 422 -16.79 -30.47 -5.76
C PRO A 422 -16.58 -30.67 -7.26
N THR A 423 -15.32 -30.71 -7.67
CA THR A 423 -14.93 -30.96 -9.05
C THR A 423 -14.59 -32.44 -9.13
N THR A 424 -15.45 -33.24 -9.77
CA THR A 424 -15.29 -34.68 -10.02
C THR A 424 -14.21 -34.96 -11.07
N ILE A 425 -13.03 -34.36 -10.92
CA ILE A 425 -11.83 -34.71 -11.69
C ILE A 425 -11.01 -35.67 -10.83
N PRO A 426 -10.55 -36.82 -11.37
CA PRO A 426 -9.72 -37.76 -10.61
C PRO A 426 -8.49 -37.03 -10.05
N PRO A 427 -8.06 -37.37 -8.82
CA PRO A 427 -7.02 -36.63 -8.13
C PRO A 427 -5.74 -36.61 -8.97
N PRO A 428 -5.16 -35.43 -9.26
CA PRO A 428 -3.85 -35.38 -9.85
C PRO A 428 -2.86 -35.98 -8.85
N THR A 429 -2.02 -36.88 -9.34
CA THR A 429 -0.90 -37.43 -8.59
C THR A 429 -0.07 -36.29 -8.03
N ILE A 430 -0.15 -36.08 -6.71
CA ILE A 430 0.69 -35.14 -5.98
C ILE A 430 2.11 -35.69 -6.03
N ARG A 431 2.94 -35.15 -6.93
CA ARG A 431 4.39 -35.12 -6.68
C ARG A 431 4.64 -33.94 -5.76
N GLN A 432 5.02 -34.22 -4.52
CA GLN A 432 5.62 -33.22 -3.66
C GLN A 432 6.88 -32.70 -4.37
N GLN A 433 6.80 -31.50 -4.92
CA GLN A 433 7.98 -30.69 -5.14
C GLN A 433 8.35 -30.10 -3.78
N PRO A 434 9.55 -30.38 -3.24
CA PRO A 434 10.00 -29.68 -2.04
C PRO A 434 9.99 -28.19 -2.34
N LEU A 435 9.46 -27.37 -1.41
CA LEU A 435 9.68 -25.94 -1.44
C LEU A 435 11.19 -25.74 -1.60
N GLY A 436 11.59 -25.18 -2.75
CA GLY A 436 12.93 -24.66 -2.93
C GLY A 436 13.07 -23.47 -1.99
N ILE A 437 13.38 -23.76 -0.73
CA ILE A 437 14.01 -22.78 0.15
C ILE A 437 15.31 -22.45 -0.58
N ASN A 438 15.49 -21.19 -0.97
CA ASN A 438 16.72 -20.74 -1.58
C ASN A 438 17.87 -21.11 -0.63
N ASP A 439 18.64 -22.14 -0.97
CA ASP A 439 19.76 -22.63 -0.14
C ASP A 439 20.76 -21.50 0.18
N TYR A 440 20.76 -20.44 -0.62
CA TYR A 440 21.50 -19.20 -0.37
C TYR A 440 21.09 -18.45 0.90
N GLU A 441 19.80 -18.39 1.25
CA GLU A 441 19.38 -17.69 2.48
C GLU A 441 19.80 -18.45 3.73
N ILE A 442 19.68 -19.78 3.73
CA ILE A 442 20.15 -20.61 4.84
C ILE A 442 21.66 -20.48 4.99
N VAL A 443 22.42 -20.49 3.90
CA VAL A 443 23.88 -20.32 3.94
C VAL A 443 24.27 -18.94 4.48
N ILE A 444 23.57 -17.87 4.08
CA ILE A 444 23.82 -16.52 4.60
C ILE A 444 23.50 -16.43 6.11
N TYR A 445 22.37 -16.98 6.56
CA TYR A 445 22.01 -17.01 7.98
C TYR A 445 23.02 -17.79 8.82
N VAL A 446 23.52 -18.93 8.31
CA VAL A 446 24.54 -19.72 9.00
C VAL A 446 25.87 -18.96 9.07
N ILE A 447 26.29 -18.30 7.99
CA ILE A 447 27.53 -17.49 7.98
C ILE A 447 27.44 -16.32 8.97
N ILE A 448 26.32 -15.59 8.98
CA ILE A 448 26.12 -14.46 9.91
C ILE A 448 26.13 -14.95 11.35
N THR A 449 25.46 -16.07 11.64
CA THR A 449 25.41 -16.66 12.98
C THR A 449 26.79 -17.10 13.45
N VAL A 450 27.59 -17.74 12.59
CA VAL A 450 28.96 -18.13 12.91
C VAL A 450 29.86 -16.92 13.15
N LEU A 451 29.74 -15.86 12.34
CA LEU A 451 30.48 -14.61 12.53
C LEU A 451 30.15 -13.98 13.88
N LEU A 452 28.88 -13.87 14.25
CA LEU A 452 28.44 -13.34 15.54
C LEU A 452 29.04 -14.13 16.73
N ILE A 453 28.99 -15.47 16.67
CA ILE A 453 29.56 -16.33 17.71
C ILE A 453 31.07 -16.08 17.84
N VAL A 454 31.79 -16.00 16.72
CA VAL A 454 33.24 -15.73 16.71
C VAL A 454 33.55 -14.36 17.31
N THR A 455 32.78 -13.31 16.97
CA THR A 455 32.96 -11.97 17.53
C THR A 455 32.76 -11.96 19.04
N VAL A 456 31.72 -12.63 19.54
CA VAL A 456 31.45 -12.75 20.99
C VAL A 456 32.60 -13.47 21.70
N LEU A 457 33.12 -14.55 21.13
CA LEU A 457 34.25 -15.29 21.72
C LEU A 457 35.54 -14.47 21.74
N ILE A 458 35.79 -13.65 20.71
CA ILE A 458 36.94 -12.73 20.68
C ILE A 458 36.80 -11.66 21.76
N LEU A 459 35.63 -11.02 21.86
CA LEU A 459 35.36 -10.00 22.88
C LEU A 459 35.50 -10.57 24.30
N PHE A 460 34.98 -11.78 24.53
CA PHE A 460 35.15 -12.47 25.81
C PHE A 460 36.62 -12.78 26.12
N SER A 461 37.39 -13.23 25.13
CA SER A 461 38.82 -13.49 25.28
C SER A 461 39.61 -12.22 25.60
N ILE A 462 39.26 -11.09 24.96
CA ILE A 462 39.84 -9.77 25.26
C ILE A 462 39.48 -9.36 26.69
N LEU A 463 38.22 -9.51 27.10
CA LEU A 463 37.78 -9.19 28.46
C LEU A 463 38.55 -10.00 29.50
N VAL A 464 38.72 -11.31 29.29
CA VAL A 464 39.52 -12.18 30.18
C VAL A 464 41.00 -11.79 30.18
N ALA A 465 41.56 -11.39 29.05
CA ALA A 465 42.95 -10.95 28.98
C ALA A 465 43.15 -9.59 29.70
N VAL A 466 42.18 -8.69 29.59
CA VAL A 466 42.19 -7.39 30.29
C VAL A 466 42.04 -7.60 31.79
N THR A 467 41.13 -8.47 32.25
CA THR A 467 40.97 -8.77 33.68
C THR A 467 42.17 -9.51 34.27
N ARG A 468 42.92 -10.28 33.46
CA ARG A 468 44.19 -10.90 33.90
C ARG A 468 45.38 -9.96 33.88
N ARG A 469 45.38 -8.92 33.03
CA ARG A 469 46.47 -7.91 32.98
C ARG A 469 46.29 -6.77 33.96
N LEU A 470 45.04 -6.52 34.36
CA LEU A 470 44.78 -5.81 35.59
C LEU A 470 45.14 -6.78 36.71
N ASP A 471 46.44 -6.86 37.07
CA ASP A 471 46.85 -7.21 38.43
C ASP A 471 46.20 -6.16 39.32
N VAL A 472 44.93 -6.43 39.67
CA VAL A 472 44.15 -5.62 40.59
C VAL A 472 44.95 -5.66 41.88
N PRO A 473 45.56 -4.55 42.31
CA PRO A 473 46.19 -4.53 43.62
C PRO A 473 45.10 -4.84 44.64
N ASP A 474 45.45 -5.56 45.70
CA ASP A 474 44.55 -5.87 46.83
C ASP A 474 43.82 -4.65 47.44
N SER A 475 44.13 -3.43 46.98
CA SER A 475 43.46 -2.18 47.30
C SER A 475 42.02 -2.06 46.78
N LEU A 476 41.63 -2.74 45.69
CA LEU A 476 40.27 -2.60 45.12
C LEU A 476 39.24 -3.45 45.86
N ASN A 477 39.63 -4.62 46.39
CA ASN A 477 38.79 -5.39 47.32
C ASN A 477 38.58 -4.63 48.64
N THR A 478 39.61 -3.91 49.09
CA THR A 478 39.51 -3.03 50.26
C THR A 478 38.58 -1.83 50.01
N LEU A 479 38.57 -1.29 48.78
CA LEU A 479 37.68 -0.19 48.39
C LEU A 479 36.21 -0.65 48.33
N TRP A 480 35.94 -1.83 47.78
CA TRP A 480 34.58 -2.39 47.67
C TRP A 480 34.01 -2.74 49.05
N MET A 481 34.81 -3.34 49.94
CA MET A 481 34.37 -3.66 51.30
C MET A 481 34.12 -2.40 52.15
N ASN A 482 34.85 -1.30 51.91
CA ASN A 482 34.61 -0.02 52.60
C ASN A 482 33.34 0.69 52.11
N ILE A 483 32.99 0.59 50.83
CA ILE A 483 31.75 1.17 50.28
C ILE A 483 30.52 0.39 50.76
N VAL A 484 30.57 -0.94 50.77
CA VAL A 484 29.46 -1.77 51.27
C VAL A 484 29.29 -1.62 52.78
N GLY A 485 30.39 -1.48 53.55
CA GLY A 485 30.34 -1.26 55.00
C GLY A 485 29.80 0.11 55.42
N THR A 486 30.02 1.15 54.62
CA THR A 486 29.49 2.50 54.92
C THR A 486 28.03 2.67 54.52
N TYR A 487 27.54 1.93 53.52
CA TYR A 487 26.12 1.96 53.13
C TYR A 487 25.22 1.23 54.13
N SER A 488 25.71 0.12 54.71
CA SER A 488 24.93 -0.66 55.68
C SER A 488 24.78 0.02 57.05
N ARG A 489 25.70 0.94 57.40
CA ARG A 489 25.70 1.63 58.71
C ARG A 489 24.84 2.90 58.76
N ARG A 490 24.36 3.43 57.64
CA ARG A 490 23.47 4.62 57.62
C ARG A 490 21.97 4.30 57.68
N ASN A 491 21.57 3.05 57.50
CA ASN A 491 20.15 2.68 57.40
C ASN A 491 19.56 2.04 58.67
N THR A 492 20.30 1.94 59.77
CA THR A 492 19.83 1.34 61.03
C THR A 492 19.56 2.35 62.16
N GLU A 493 19.69 3.65 61.91
CA GLU A 493 19.50 4.70 62.94
C GLU A 493 18.39 5.72 62.62
N GLN A 494 17.37 5.32 61.85
CA GLN A 494 16.16 6.12 61.70
C GLN A 494 14.96 5.39 62.32
N ASP A 495 14.98 5.36 63.66
CA ASP A 495 13.87 4.94 64.49
C ASP A 495 12.63 5.82 64.26
N VAL A 496 11.51 5.13 64.11
CA VAL A 496 10.17 5.65 63.88
C VAL A 496 9.68 6.41 65.11
N LYS A 497 9.40 7.71 64.97
CA LYS A 497 8.61 8.49 65.93
C LYS A 497 7.17 8.55 65.43
N PRO A 498 6.15 8.11 66.20
CA PRO A 498 4.77 8.17 65.75
C PRO A 498 4.26 9.62 65.82
N LEU A 499 3.72 10.13 64.71
CA LEU A 499 2.95 11.37 64.70
C LEU A 499 1.47 11.04 64.85
N GLU A 500 0.89 11.49 65.95
CA GLU A 500 -0.55 11.65 66.13
C GLU A 500 -1.10 12.59 65.05
N VAL A 501 -2.11 12.13 64.31
CA VAL A 501 -2.87 12.96 63.37
C VAL A 501 -4.16 13.38 64.06
N GLU A 502 -4.19 14.65 64.46
CA GLU A 502 -5.37 15.37 64.95
C GLU A 502 -6.23 15.79 63.75
N TYR A 503 -7.50 15.36 63.71
CA TYR A 503 -8.46 15.79 62.69
C TYR A 503 -8.92 17.22 62.99
N SER A 504 -8.64 18.16 62.07
CA SER A 504 -9.27 19.49 62.06
C SER A 504 -9.96 19.73 60.72
N THR A 505 -11.29 19.62 60.74
CA THR A 505 -12.19 20.11 59.70
C THR A 505 -12.25 21.63 59.76
N LYS A 506 -11.93 22.35 58.67
CA LYS A 506 -12.70 23.54 58.26
C LYS A 506 -12.31 24.14 56.90
N ASN A 507 -13.38 24.40 56.15
CA ASN A 507 -13.65 25.54 55.28
C ASN A 507 -13.29 25.49 53.78
N SER A 508 -14.38 25.28 53.05
CA SER A 508 -14.73 25.75 51.71
C SER A 508 -14.55 27.26 51.49
N HIS A 509 -14.05 27.63 50.31
CA HIS A 509 -14.46 28.80 49.53
C HIS A 509 -14.34 28.43 48.04
N LYS A 510 -15.46 28.24 47.32
CA LYS A 510 -16.10 29.22 46.41
C LYS A 510 -15.11 29.99 45.53
N ALA A 511 -14.99 29.56 44.27
CA ALA A 511 -14.56 30.40 43.16
C ALA A 511 -15.79 30.74 42.29
N VAL A 512 -16.01 32.04 42.11
CA VAL A 512 -16.96 32.64 41.17
C VAL A 512 -16.20 32.87 39.87
N ILE A 513 -16.76 32.42 38.75
CA ILE A 513 -16.31 32.81 37.41
C ILE A 513 -17.20 33.98 36.97
N GLN A 514 -16.55 35.05 36.53
CA GLN A 514 -17.14 36.20 35.83
C GLN A 514 -17.01 36.00 34.32
#